data_AF-A0A495V361-F1
#
_entry.id   AF-A0A495V361-F1
#
_cell.length_a   1.000
_cell.length_b   1.000
_cell.length_c   1.000
_cell.angle_alpha   90.00
_cell.angle_beta   90.00
_cell.angle_gamma   90.00
#
_symmetry.space_group_name_H-M   'P 1'
#
loop_
_entity.id
_entity.type
_entity.pdbx_description
1 polymer ?
#
loop_
_entity_poly.entity_id
_entity_poly.type
_entity_poly.pdbx_seq_one_letter_code
_entity_poly.pdbx_strand_id
1 'polypeptide(L)'
;MKPESISKRFPESDEERRALIDAAPDSASDPESAYDASDPAAVESFWRGAVVQPPRRRQPQTMDVREQSQPVTLRLSREVLEYFHAGEQGWERRIDRALQDYVEEHR
;
A
#
# COMPACT_ATOMS: atom_id res chain seq x y z
N MET A 1 11.46 21.02 3.91
CA MET A 1 10.90 21.48 5.20
C MET A 1 10.40 20.25 5.95
N LYS A 2 10.74 20.10 7.24
CA LYS A 2 10.20 19.01 8.08
C LYS A 2 8.81 19.44 8.58
N PRO A 3 7.78 18.57 8.53
CA PRO A 3 6.49 18.90 9.13
C PRO A 3 6.65 19.00 10.64
N GLU A 4 6.05 20.04 11.24
CA GLU A 4 6.00 20.18 12.70
C GLU A 4 5.19 19.04 13.31
N SER A 5 5.66 18.55 14.46
CA SER A 5 4.97 17.49 15.20
C SER A 5 3.62 18.01 15.69
N ILE A 6 2.53 17.35 15.28
CA ILE A 6 1.20 17.66 15.80
C ILE A 6 1.17 17.23 17.26
N SER A 7 1.30 18.19 18.17
CA SER A 7 1.45 18.02 19.63
C SER A 7 0.20 17.45 20.33
N LYS A 8 -0.91 17.27 19.61
CA LYS A 8 -2.18 16.79 20.20
C LYS A 8 -2.24 15.27 20.16
N ARG A 9 -2.36 14.66 21.35
CA ARG A 9 -2.58 13.23 21.52
C ARG A 9 -4.01 12.85 21.13
N PHE A 10 -4.18 11.67 20.53
CA PHE A 10 -5.49 11.09 20.28
C PHE A 10 -6.14 10.63 21.60
N PRO A 11 -7.47 10.79 21.80
CA PRO A 11 -8.15 10.42 23.04
C PRO A 11 -8.12 8.91 23.30
N GLU A 12 -7.87 8.52 24.55
CA GLU A 12 -7.61 7.13 24.96
C GLU A 12 -8.88 6.43 25.48
N SER A 13 -9.86 7.18 25.98
CA SER A 13 -11.12 6.65 26.50
C SER A 13 -12.34 7.03 25.64
N ASP A 14 -13.40 6.23 25.74
CA ASP A 14 -14.67 6.50 25.05
C ASP A 14 -15.42 7.70 25.64
N GLU A 15 -15.21 7.99 26.94
CA GLU A 15 -15.77 9.17 27.60
C GLU A 15 -15.12 10.46 27.08
N GLU A 16 -13.79 10.48 26.95
CA GLU A 16 -13.06 11.59 26.33
C GLU A 16 -13.49 11.82 24.88
N ARG A 17 -13.69 10.73 24.11
CA ARG A 17 -14.18 10.82 22.72
C ARG A 17 -15.58 11.44 22.66
N ARG A 18 -16.49 11.04 23.56
CA ARG A 18 -17.85 11.60 23.62
C ARG A 18 -17.85 13.06 24.04
N ALA A 19 -17.06 13.43 25.04
CA ALA A 19 -16.92 14.82 25.48
C ALA A 19 -16.36 15.71 24.35
N LEU A 20 -15.43 15.20 23.53
CA LEU A 20 -14.93 15.92 22.36
C LEU A 20 -15.97 16.08 21.24
N ILE A 21 -16.82 15.07 21.04
CA ILE A 21 -17.93 15.16 20.07
C ILE A 21 -18.98 16.18 20.54
N ASP A 22 -19.32 16.16 21.84
CA ASP A 22 -20.30 17.09 22.43
C ASP A 22 -19.79 18.54 22.46
N ALA A 23 -18.49 18.74 22.67
CA ALA A 23 -17.86 20.05 22.64
C ALA A 23 -17.63 20.59 21.21
N ALA A 24 -17.79 19.76 20.18
CA ALA A 24 -17.63 20.18 18.80
C ALA A 24 -18.85 21.01 18.35
N PRO A 25 -18.65 22.08 17.56
CA PRO A 25 -19.78 22.83 17.01
C PRO A 25 -20.55 21.95 16.01
N ASP A 26 -21.88 22.13 15.97
CA ASP A 26 -22.78 21.41 15.05
C ASP A 26 -22.43 21.62 13.56
N SER A 27 -21.81 22.75 13.24
CA SER A 27 -21.31 23.07 11.91
C SER A 27 -20.01 23.87 11.97
N ALA A 28 -19.16 23.65 10.98
CA ALA A 28 -17.94 24.42 10.77
C ALA A 28 -17.92 24.92 9.32
N SER A 29 -17.94 26.25 9.16
CA SER A 29 -17.82 26.88 7.84
C SER A 29 -16.34 27.05 7.51
N ASP A 30 -15.86 26.31 6.52
CA ASP A 30 -14.52 26.48 5.95
C ASP A 30 -14.62 27.34 4.68
N PRO A 31 -14.02 28.54 4.63
CA PRO A 31 -14.07 29.41 3.46
C PRO A 31 -13.38 28.82 2.22
N GLU A 32 -12.50 27.82 2.39
CA GLU A 32 -11.83 27.13 1.27
C GLU A 32 -12.61 25.90 0.78
N SER A 33 -13.71 25.52 1.45
CA SER A 33 -14.54 24.40 1.00
C SER A 33 -15.37 24.77 -0.23
N ALA A 34 -15.41 23.86 -1.21
CA ALA A 34 -16.09 24.06 -2.49
C ALA A 34 -17.63 24.06 -2.40
N TYR A 35 -18.19 23.58 -1.29
CA TYR A 35 -19.63 23.58 -1.00
C TYR A 35 -19.84 23.56 0.52
N ASP A 36 -21.02 24.01 0.97
CA ASP A 36 -21.43 23.89 2.37
C ASP A 36 -21.89 22.46 2.66
N ALA A 37 -21.18 21.78 3.56
CA ALA A 37 -21.50 20.41 3.97
C ALA A 37 -22.72 20.33 4.90
N SER A 38 -23.14 21.45 5.49
CA SER A 38 -24.33 21.55 6.34
C SER A 38 -25.63 21.83 5.56
N ASP A 39 -25.55 22.21 4.28
CA ASP A 39 -26.70 22.41 3.40
C ASP A 39 -26.94 21.17 2.49
N PRO A 40 -28.05 20.44 2.66
CA PRO A 40 -28.34 19.25 1.86
C PRO A 40 -28.47 19.56 0.36
N ALA A 41 -28.92 20.76 -0.03
CA ALA A 41 -29.07 21.12 -1.43
C ALA A 41 -27.71 21.36 -2.11
N ALA A 42 -26.78 22.03 -1.40
CA ALA A 42 -25.40 22.21 -1.85
C ALA A 42 -24.66 20.87 -2.00
N VAL A 43 -24.84 19.96 -1.04
CA VAL A 43 -24.30 18.59 -1.09
C VAL A 43 -24.83 17.86 -2.33
N GLU A 44 -26.15 17.81 -2.52
CA GLU A 44 -26.75 17.11 -3.67
C GLU A 44 -26.23 17.67 -5.01
N SER A 45 -26.18 18.99 -5.13
CA SER A 45 -25.69 19.66 -6.33
C SER A 45 -24.23 19.31 -6.63
N PHE A 46 -23.36 19.36 -5.62
CA PHE A 46 -21.93 19.07 -5.76
C PHE A 46 -21.68 17.60 -6.14
N TRP A 47 -22.40 16.67 -5.51
CA TRP A 47 -22.19 15.24 -5.70
C TRP A 47 -22.93 14.65 -6.91
N ARG A 48 -23.92 15.33 -7.49
CA ARG A 48 -24.72 14.86 -8.64
C ARG A 48 -23.88 14.38 -9.83
N GLY A 49 -22.73 15.02 -10.07
CA GLY A 49 -21.81 14.70 -11.17
C GLY A 49 -20.50 14.04 -10.74
N ALA A 50 -20.34 13.70 -9.47
CA ALA A 50 -19.08 13.18 -8.95
C ALA A 50 -18.81 11.75 -9.45
N VAL A 51 -17.62 11.52 -9.99
CA VAL A 51 -17.16 10.18 -10.40
C VAL A 51 -16.33 9.57 -9.27
N VAL A 52 -16.93 8.68 -8.49
CA VAL A 52 -16.20 7.95 -7.44
C VAL A 52 -15.42 6.79 -8.06
N GLN A 53 -14.10 6.90 -8.07
CA GLN A 53 -13.22 5.81 -8.49
C GLN A 53 -12.95 4.87 -7.31
N PRO A 54 -13.17 3.55 -7.44
CA PRO A 54 -12.76 2.62 -6.40
C PRO A 54 -11.25 2.67 -6.23
N PRO A 55 -10.73 2.45 -5.01
CA PRO A 55 -9.29 2.33 -4.83
C PRO A 55 -8.77 1.23 -5.76
N ARG A 56 -7.70 1.53 -6.49
CA ARG A 56 -7.00 0.51 -7.28
C ARG A 56 -6.66 -0.62 -6.31
N ARG A 57 -7.32 -1.78 -6.44
CA ARG A 57 -6.93 -2.98 -5.73
C ARG A 57 -5.48 -3.23 -6.11
N ARG A 58 -4.55 -3.04 -5.18
CA ARG A 58 -3.22 -3.63 -5.33
C ARG A 58 -3.51 -5.12 -5.48
N GLN A 59 -3.16 -5.70 -6.62
CA GLN A 59 -3.19 -7.15 -6.73
C GLN A 59 -2.44 -7.69 -5.51
N PRO A 60 -2.99 -8.69 -4.81
CA PRO A 60 -2.23 -9.36 -3.77
C PRO A 60 -0.91 -9.77 -4.43
N GLN A 61 0.19 -9.14 -3.98
CA GLN A 61 1.50 -9.59 -4.40
C GLN A 61 1.53 -11.07 -4.03
N THR A 62 1.89 -11.93 -4.98
CA THR A 62 1.93 -13.38 -4.79
C THR A 62 2.80 -13.71 -3.57
N MET A 63 2.21 -13.67 -2.37
CA MET A 63 2.92 -13.92 -1.11
C MET A 63 3.35 -15.37 -1.06
N ASP A 64 2.54 -16.24 -1.67
CA ASP A 64 2.76 -17.68 -1.83
C ASP A 64 4.15 -18.03 -2.39
N VAL A 65 4.60 -17.32 -3.43
CA VAL A 65 5.92 -17.61 -4.07
C VAL A 65 7.08 -17.22 -3.15
N ARG A 66 6.92 -16.15 -2.34
CA ARG A 66 7.94 -15.75 -1.36
C ARG A 66 7.93 -16.65 -0.13
N GLU A 67 6.76 -17.14 0.29
CA GLU A 67 6.61 -18.05 1.42
C GLU A 67 7.19 -19.44 1.15
N GLN A 68 7.14 -19.90 -0.11
CA GLN A 68 7.71 -21.20 -0.51
C GLN A 68 9.21 -21.17 -0.79
N SER A 69 9.82 -19.97 -0.86
CA SER A 69 11.24 -19.80 -1.16
C SER A 69 12.06 -19.59 0.11
N GLN A 70 13.16 -20.33 0.28
CA GLN A 70 14.08 -20.13 1.41
C GLN A 70 15.33 -19.35 0.96
N PRO A 71 15.78 -18.33 1.72
CA PRO A 71 17.03 -17.65 1.43
C PRO A 71 18.21 -18.59 1.74
N VAL A 72 18.96 -18.98 0.72
CA VAL A 72 20.13 -19.86 0.84
C VAL A 72 21.35 -19.17 0.24
N THR A 73 22.49 -19.25 0.93
CA THR A 73 23.79 -18.78 0.40
C THR A 73 24.47 -19.92 -0.34
N LEU A 74 24.44 -19.88 -1.68
CA LEU A 74 25.12 -20.83 -2.56
C LEU A 74 26.32 -20.18 -3.25
N ARG A 75 27.43 -20.90 -3.38
CA ARG A 75 28.57 -20.49 -4.21
C ARG A 75 28.40 -21.04 -5.62
N LEU A 76 28.24 -20.15 -6.58
CA LEU A 76 28.20 -20.46 -8.00
C LEU A 76 29.54 -20.12 -8.66
N SER A 77 29.86 -20.78 -9.78
CA SER A 77 31.04 -20.44 -10.58
C SER A 77 30.87 -19.06 -11.23
N ARG A 78 32.00 -18.40 -11.53
CA ARG A 78 32.01 -17.07 -12.14
C ARG A 78 31.28 -17.03 -13.48
N GLU A 79 31.48 -18.06 -14.30
CA GLU A 79 30.84 -18.20 -15.61
C GLU A 79 29.31 -18.25 -15.53
N VAL A 80 28.76 -18.98 -14.54
CA VAL A 80 27.32 -19.06 -14.31
C VAL A 80 26.77 -17.70 -13.89
N LEU A 81 27.46 -17.00 -12.98
CA LEU A 81 27.04 -15.66 -12.57
C LEU A 81 27.07 -14.67 -13.74
N GLU A 82 28.11 -14.69 -14.58
CA GLU A 82 28.20 -13.81 -15.75
C GLU A 82 27.07 -14.06 -16.75
N TYR A 83 26.75 -15.32 -17.04
CA TYR A 83 25.65 -15.71 -17.92
C TYR A 83 24.29 -15.18 -17.43
N PHE A 84 23.97 -15.38 -16.14
CA PHE A 84 22.69 -14.96 -15.59
C PHE A 84 22.64 -13.44 -15.31
N HIS A 85 23.75 -12.81 -14.92
CA HIS A 85 23.79 -11.36 -14.65
C HIS A 85 23.69 -10.49 -15.92
N ALA A 86 24.05 -11.04 -17.09
CA ALA A 86 23.91 -10.33 -18.38
C ALA A 86 22.44 -9.99 -18.75
N GLY A 87 21.46 -10.65 -18.13
CA GLY A 87 20.05 -10.27 -18.22
C GLY A 87 19.62 -9.57 -16.93
N GLU A 88 19.63 -8.25 -16.96
CA GLU A 88 19.62 -7.31 -15.83
C GLU A 88 18.51 -7.50 -14.76
N GLN A 89 17.44 -8.26 -15.03
CA GLN A 89 16.34 -8.48 -14.08
C GLN A 89 15.98 -9.96 -13.89
N GLY A 90 15.75 -10.34 -12.62
CA GLY A 90 15.25 -11.67 -12.26
C GLY A 90 16.24 -12.81 -12.45
N TRP A 91 17.55 -12.54 -12.45
CA TRP A 91 18.60 -13.55 -12.63
C TRP A 91 18.53 -14.68 -11.58
N GLU A 92 18.21 -14.36 -10.31
CA GLU A 92 17.99 -15.36 -9.25
C GLU A 92 16.85 -16.33 -9.59
N ARG A 93 15.71 -15.80 -10.06
CA ARG A 93 14.56 -16.62 -10.49
C ARG A 93 14.87 -17.49 -11.69
N ARG A 94 15.76 -17.02 -12.58
CA ARG A 94 16.20 -17.81 -13.74
C ARG A 94 17.13 -18.95 -13.34
N ILE A 95 17.99 -18.73 -12.34
CA ILE A 95 18.82 -19.80 -11.75
C ILE A 95 17.93 -20.84 -11.07
N ASP A 96 16.97 -20.41 -10.26
CA ASP A 96 16.01 -21.30 -9.59
C ASP A 96 15.24 -22.16 -10.61
N ARG A 97 14.75 -21.54 -11.70
CA ARG A 97 14.08 -22.26 -12.80
C ARG A 97 14.99 -23.31 -13.44
N ALA A 98 16.24 -22.96 -13.74
CA ALA A 98 17.19 -23.90 -14.36
C ALA A 98 17.50 -25.09 -13.44
N LEU A 99 17.55 -24.87 -12.12
CA LEU A 99 17.74 -25.94 -11.14
C LEU A 99 16.50 -26.83 -11.04
N GLN A 100 15.28 -26.27 -11.10
CA GLN A 100 14.04 -27.05 -11.15
C GLN A 100 14.00 -27.94 -12.38
N ASP A 101 14.29 -27.39 -13.56
CA ASP A 101 14.29 -28.15 -14.82
C ASP A 101 15.33 -29.29 -14.77
N TYR A 102 16.53 -29.05 -14.22
CA TYR A 102 17.54 -30.09 -14.01
C TYR A 102 17.07 -31.20 -13.06
N VAL A 103 16.40 -30.85 -11.96
CA VAL A 103 15.83 -31.82 -11.01
C VAL A 103 14.72 -32.65 -11.66
N GLU A 104 13.87 -32.06 -12.49
CA GLU A 104 12.83 -32.79 -13.22
C GLU A 104 13.41 -33.78 -14.23
N GLU A 105 14.47 -33.40 -14.95
CA GLU A 105 15.13 -34.25 -15.95
C GLU A 105 15.90 -35.42 -15.32
N HIS A 106 16.43 -35.25 -14.11
CA HIS A 106 17.29 -36.23 -13.44
C HIS A 106 16.59 -37.00 -12.31
N ARG A 107 15.26 -36.96 -12.26
CA ARG A 107 14.42 -37.69 -11.30
C ARG A 107 13.98 -39.04 -11.85
#